data_AF-A0A0K8QCW9-F1
#
_entry.id   AF-A0A0K8QCW9-F1
#
_cell.length_a   1.000
_cell.length_b   1.000
_cell.length_c   1.000
_cell.angle_alpha   90.00
_cell.angle_beta   90.00
_cell.angle_gamma   90.00
#
_symmetry.space_group_name_H-M   'P 1'
#
loop_
_entity.id
_entity.type
_entity.pdbx_description
1 polymer ?
#
loop_
_entity_poly.entity_id
_entity_poly.type
_entity_poly.pdbx_seq_one_letter_code
_entity_poly.pdbx_strand_id
1 'polypeptide(L)'
;MSTPQAEQGVLRVGAAVVGISPPAGTPMAGFAARTEPSTGVHDPLTVRALAVDDTCWITVDVCGLHEDTCTRIARGLPFMPERVAITATHTHAVRASCRADSEAMTRVSWRR
;
A
#
# COMPACT_ATOMS: atom_id res chain seq x y z
N MET A 1 41.92 20.84 -4.96
CA MET A 1 41.15 19.60 -4.83
C MET A 1 39.74 19.91 -5.32
N SER A 2 39.37 19.47 -6.53
CA SER A 2 38.03 19.71 -7.08
C SER A 2 37.02 18.80 -6.39
N THR A 3 35.93 19.40 -5.93
CA THR A 3 34.74 18.70 -5.43
C THR A 3 34.18 17.82 -6.55
N PRO A 4 33.85 16.54 -6.31
CA PRO A 4 33.15 15.75 -7.30
C PRO A 4 31.79 16.40 -7.55
N GLN A 5 31.54 16.75 -8.81
CA GLN A 5 30.25 17.27 -9.26
C GLN A 5 29.29 16.08 -9.30
N ALA A 6 28.24 16.12 -8.48
CA ALA A 6 27.19 15.11 -8.50
C ALA A 6 26.61 15.04 -9.91
N GLU A 7 26.63 13.85 -10.49
CA GLU A 7 26.01 13.58 -11.79
C GLU A 7 24.50 13.83 -11.64
N GLN A 8 23.99 14.84 -12.34
CA GLN A 8 22.56 15.17 -12.31
C GLN A 8 21.80 14.18 -13.19
N GLY A 9 21.49 13.02 -12.63
CA GLY A 9 20.62 12.02 -13.26
C GLY A 9 19.14 12.39 -13.19
N VAL A 10 18.38 12.00 -14.20
CA VAL A 10 16.90 12.12 -14.20
C VAL A 10 16.31 10.97 -13.40
N LEU A 11 15.61 11.27 -12.30
CA LEU A 11 14.82 10.29 -11.55
C LEU A 11 13.48 10.04 -12.26
N ARG A 12 13.11 8.77 -12.42
CA ARG A 12 11.77 8.40 -12.89
C ARG A 12 10.87 8.17 -11.70
N VAL A 13 9.77 8.90 -11.60
CA VAL A 13 8.85 8.82 -10.47
C VAL A 13 7.42 8.59 -10.95
N GLY A 14 6.73 7.66 -10.30
CA GLY A 14 5.31 7.38 -10.52
C GLY A 14 4.57 7.27 -9.20
N ALA A 15 3.32 7.76 -9.16
CA ALA A 15 2.47 7.68 -7.98
C ALA A 15 1.05 7.26 -8.35
N ALA A 16 0.40 6.50 -7.46
CA ALA A 16 -1.00 6.11 -7.61
C ALA A 16 -1.71 5.93 -6.27
N VAL A 17 -3.03 6.11 -6.31
CA VAL A 17 -3.93 5.93 -5.16
C VAL A 17 -5.15 5.15 -5.60
N VAL A 18 -5.53 4.13 -4.82
CA VAL A 18 -6.72 3.31 -5.06
C VAL A 18 -7.54 3.22 -3.77
N GLY A 19 -8.85 3.42 -3.86
CA GLY A 19 -9.76 3.28 -2.72
C GLY A 19 -10.06 1.82 -2.40
N ILE A 20 -10.09 1.48 -1.11
CA ILE A 20 -10.29 0.11 -0.60
C ILE A 20 -11.30 0.05 0.57
N SER A 21 -12.17 1.04 0.68
CA SER A 21 -13.10 1.14 1.82
C SER A 21 -14.07 -0.04 1.84
N PRO A 22 -14.10 -0.85 2.91
CA PRO A 22 -15.00 -1.99 2.99
C PRO A 22 -16.44 -1.51 3.27
N PRO A 23 -17.46 -2.34 2.99
CA PRO A 23 -18.84 -1.99 3.29
C PRO A 23 -19.08 -1.86 4.81
N ALA A 24 -20.16 -1.16 5.18
CA ALA A 24 -20.65 -1.13 6.55
C ALA A 24 -20.94 -2.56 7.07
N GLY A 25 -20.77 -2.77 8.36
CA GLY A 25 -20.87 -4.09 8.99
C GLY A 25 -19.56 -4.88 8.98
N THR A 26 -18.47 -4.32 8.45
CA THR A 26 -17.17 -5.00 8.43
C THR A 26 -16.55 -5.05 9.83
N PRO A 27 -16.12 -6.23 10.32
CA PRO A 27 -15.38 -6.33 11.57
C PRO A 27 -14.07 -5.53 11.48
N MET A 28 -13.82 -4.72 12.50
CA MET A 28 -12.65 -3.86 12.56
C MET A 28 -11.62 -4.40 13.55
N ALA A 29 -10.32 -4.23 13.27
CA ALA A 29 -9.22 -4.76 14.06
C ALA A 29 -8.50 -3.71 14.93
N GLY A 30 -7.60 -4.18 15.80
CA GLY A 30 -6.75 -3.38 16.69
C GLY A 30 -7.41 -3.02 18.03
N PHE A 31 -8.71 -2.77 18.01
CA PHE A 31 -9.67 -2.79 19.13
C PHE A 31 -9.87 -4.13 19.84
N ALA A 32 -8.98 -4.63 20.72
CA ALA A 32 -9.17 -5.94 21.36
C ALA A 32 -10.51 -6.12 22.10
N ALA A 33 -11.01 -5.08 22.76
CA ALA A 33 -12.29 -5.11 23.48
C ALA A 33 -13.52 -4.72 22.61
N ARG A 34 -13.31 -4.30 21.35
CA ARG A 34 -14.39 -3.86 20.46
C ARG A 34 -15.10 -5.07 19.89
N THR A 35 -16.43 -5.09 20.02
CA THR A 35 -17.29 -6.15 19.48
C THR A 35 -18.14 -5.64 18.32
N GLU A 36 -18.31 -4.32 18.21
CA GLU A 36 -19.13 -3.68 17.19
C GLU A 36 -18.39 -3.58 15.83
N PRO A 37 -19.09 -3.85 14.71
CA PRO A 37 -18.54 -3.67 13.39
C PRO A 37 -18.51 -2.19 12.96
N SER A 38 -17.95 -1.91 11.78
CA SER A 38 -18.05 -0.58 11.17
C SER A 38 -19.52 -0.20 10.91
N THR A 39 -19.87 1.07 11.12
CA THR A 39 -21.20 1.61 10.78
C THR A 39 -21.24 2.27 9.40
N GLY A 40 -20.08 2.43 8.76
CA GLY A 40 -19.92 3.09 7.48
C GLY A 40 -18.48 3.52 7.25
N VAL A 41 -18.30 4.45 6.31
CA VAL A 41 -17.00 5.04 5.95
C VAL A 41 -17.02 6.51 6.37
N HIS A 42 -16.12 6.91 7.27
CA HIS A 42 -15.91 8.32 7.61
C HIS A 42 -15.00 8.98 6.55
N ASP A 43 -13.77 8.48 6.45
CA ASP A 43 -12.81 8.85 5.40
C ASP A 43 -12.52 7.63 4.50
N PRO A 44 -12.39 7.82 3.18
CA PRO A 44 -12.00 6.73 2.29
C PRO A 44 -10.64 6.15 2.65
N LEU A 45 -10.59 4.84 2.85
CA LEU A 45 -9.35 4.09 3.02
C LEU A 45 -8.69 3.85 1.66
N THR A 46 -7.36 3.88 1.63
CA THR A 46 -6.59 3.83 0.39
C THR A 46 -5.40 2.88 0.43
N VAL A 47 -5.01 2.45 -0.76
CA VAL A 47 -3.65 1.98 -1.08
C VAL A 47 -2.97 3.10 -1.84
N ARG A 48 -1.75 3.46 -1.43
CA ARG A 48 -0.93 4.49 -2.08
C ARG A 48 0.38 3.85 -2.50
N ALA A 49 0.78 4.08 -3.74
CA ALA A 49 2.05 3.58 -4.28
C ALA A 49 2.90 4.74 -4.77
N LEU A 50 4.20 4.69 -4.46
CA LEU A 50 5.24 5.56 -4.98
C LEU A 50 6.35 4.68 -5.55
N ALA A 51 6.62 4.79 -6.84
CA ALA A 51 7.81 4.21 -7.44
C ALA A 51 8.82 5.28 -7.78
N VAL A 52 10.09 4.99 -7.49
CA VAL A 52 11.25 5.79 -7.85
C VAL A 52 12.24 4.84 -8.51
N ASP A 53 12.47 5.06 -9.80
CA ASP A 53 13.25 4.18 -10.68
C ASP A 53 12.82 2.71 -10.60
N ASP A 54 13.60 1.86 -9.94
CA ASP A 54 13.38 0.43 -9.81
C ASP A 54 12.84 0.00 -8.42
N THR A 55 12.50 0.97 -7.58
CA THR A 55 12.02 0.76 -6.21
C THR A 55 10.57 1.19 -6.09
N CYS A 56 9.79 0.46 -5.29
CA CYS A 56 8.37 0.74 -5.07
C CYS A 56 8.04 0.69 -3.58
N TRP A 57 7.35 1.72 -3.09
CA TRP A 57 6.77 1.75 -1.76
C TRP A 57 5.25 1.81 -1.87
N ILE A 58 4.59 0.83 -1.26
CA ILE A 58 3.14 0.74 -1.11
C ILE A 58 2.78 0.95 0.36
N THR A 59 1.88 1.88 0.64
CA THR A 59 1.27 2.06 1.97
C THR A 59 -0.21 1.77 1.89
N VAL A 60 -0.70 0.97 2.84
CA VAL A 60 -2.10 0.52 2.90
C VAL A 60 -2.74 1.00 4.20
N ASP A 61 -3.93 1.58 4.10
CA ASP A 61 -4.73 1.99 5.25
C ASP A 61 -5.39 0.77 5.93
N VAL A 62 -4.58 0.03 6.70
CA VAL A 62 -4.96 -1.14 7.51
C VAL A 62 -4.31 -1.16 8.88
N CYS A 63 -4.88 -1.94 9.81
CA CYS A 63 -4.26 -2.20 11.10
C CYS A 63 -3.00 -3.07 10.97
N GLY A 64 -2.99 -4.07 10.09
CA GLY A 64 -1.84 -4.94 9.90
C GLY A 64 -1.75 -5.49 8.49
N LEU A 65 -0.64 -6.16 8.20
CA LEU A 65 -0.42 -6.88 6.95
C LEU A 65 0.13 -8.27 7.27
N HIS A 66 -0.44 -9.28 6.63
CA HIS A 66 0.05 -10.65 6.72
C HIS A 66 1.18 -10.84 5.70
N GLU A 67 2.22 -11.58 6.09
CA GLU A 67 3.39 -11.85 5.25
C GLU A 67 3.01 -12.42 3.87
N ASP A 68 2.13 -13.42 3.80
CA ASP A 68 1.62 -13.98 2.55
C ASP A 68 0.98 -12.93 1.62
N THR A 69 0.27 -11.96 2.21
CA THR A 69 -0.35 -10.88 1.43
C THR A 69 0.75 -10.00 0.83
N CYS A 70 1.75 -9.62 1.63
CA CYS A 70 2.89 -8.85 1.16
C CYS A 70 3.67 -9.58 0.06
N THR A 71 3.97 -10.87 0.26
CA THR A 71 4.68 -11.69 -0.73
C THR A 71 3.91 -11.78 -2.04
N ARG A 72 2.59 -12.03 -1.98
CA ARG A 72 1.74 -12.09 -3.17
C ARG A 72 1.70 -10.75 -3.91
N ILE A 73 1.62 -9.65 -3.17
CA ILE A 73 1.63 -8.29 -3.73
C ILE A 73 2.95 -8.02 -4.44
N ALA A 74 4.08 -8.23 -3.77
CA ALA A 74 5.41 -7.96 -4.32
C ALA A 74 5.68 -8.77 -5.61
N ARG A 75 5.29 -10.05 -5.64
CA ARG A 75 5.44 -10.92 -6.82
C ARG A 75 4.55 -10.51 -8.01
N GLY A 76 3.48 -9.75 -7.78
CA GLY A 76 2.58 -9.29 -8.82
C GLY A 76 3.00 -7.99 -9.50
N LEU A 77 4.07 -7.35 -9.03
CA LEU A 77 4.54 -6.06 -9.54
C LEU A 77 5.72 -6.23 -10.51
N PRO A 78 5.95 -5.25 -11.41
CA PRO A 78 7.08 -5.29 -12.34
C PRO A 78 8.43 -4.91 -11.69
N PHE A 79 8.57 -5.08 -10.37
CA PHE A 79 9.78 -4.75 -9.59
C PHE A 79 10.38 -6.03 -8.99
N MET A 80 11.68 -6.00 -8.67
CA MET A 80 12.29 -7.06 -7.86
C MET A 80 11.66 -7.06 -6.46
N PRO A 81 11.24 -8.21 -5.90
CA PRO A 81 10.57 -8.25 -4.59
C PRO A 81 11.33 -7.54 -3.47
N GLU A 82 12.66 -7.57 -3.50
CA GLU A 82 13.55 -6.94 -2.51
C GLU A 82 13.55 -5.40 -2.60
N ARG A 83 13.07 -4.86 -3.72
CA ARG A 83 12.90 -3.42 -3.98
C ARG A 83 11.46 -2.96 -3.76
N VAL A 84 10.61 -3.80 -3.18
CA VAL A 84 9.22 -3.47 -2.85
C VAL A 84 9.04 -3.40 -1.33
N ALA A 85 8.74 -2.22 -0.82
CA ALA A 85 8.32 -2.04 0.57
C ALA A 85 6.80 -1.94 0.65
N ILE A 86 6.16 -2.72 1.52
CA ILE A 86 4.71 -2.71 1.75
C ILE A 86 4.46 -2.44 3.23
N THR A 87 3.78 -1.33 3.52
CA THR A 87 3.57 -0.86 4.89
C THR A 87 2.09 -0.70 5.21
N ALA A 88 1.74 -0.92 6.48
CA ALA A 88 0.44 -0.56 7.04
C ALA A 88 0.55 0.79 7.75
N THR A 89 -0.50 1.61 7.70
CA THR A 89 -0.57 2.83 8.54
C THR A 89 -0.89 2.50 10.01
N HIS A 90 -1.25 1.25 10.30
CA HIS A 90 -1.68 0.78 11.61
C HIS A 90 -2.95 1.48 12.12
N THR A 91 -3.89 1.78 11.22
CA THR A 91 -5.18 2.35 11.59
C THR A 91 -6.13 1.29 12.16
N HIS A 92 -6.82 1.61 13.26
CA HIS A 92 -7.78 0.72 13.93
C HIS A 92 -9.23 0.89 13.41
N ALA A 93 -9.43 1.77 12.42
CA ALA A 93 -10.73 2.05 11.81
C ALA A 93 -11.12 1.06 10.69
N VAL A 94 -10.44 -0.09 10.62
CA VAL A 94 -10.57 -1.08 9.54
C VAL A 94 -10.13 -2.47 10.00
N ARG A 95 -10.34 -3.49 9.16
CA ARG A 95 -9.91 -4.88 9.37
C ARG A 95 -8.38 -5.06 9.47
N ALA A 96 -7.98 -6.22 10.02
CA ALA A 96 -6.59 -6.57 10.30
C ALA A 96 -5.75 -6.86 9.05
N SER A 97 -6.35 -7.41 7.99
CA SER A 97 -5.63 -7.65 6.74
C SER A 97 -6.56 -7.44 5.56
N CYS A 98 -6.03 -6.91 4.45
CA CYS A 98 -6.70 -7.04 3.17
C CYS A 98 -6.42 -8.46 2.67
N ARG A 99 -7.41 -9.37 2.65
CA ARG A 99 -7.49 -10.26 1.48
C ARG A 99 -7.82 -9.35 0.31
N ALA A 100 -6.79 -8.68 -0.24
CA ALA A 100 -6.95 -7.87 -1.42
C ALA A 100 -7.29 -8.85 -2.54
N ASP A 101 -8.47 -8.69 -3.12
CA ASP A 101 -8.73 -9.20 -4.45
C ASP A 101 -7.68 -8.56 -5.36
N SER A 102 -6.96 -9.41 -6.10
CA SER A 102 -5.76 -9.06 -6.87
C SER A 102 -5.96 -7.99 -7.95
N GLU A 103 -7.21 -7.57 -8.19
CA GLU A 103 -7.58 -6.63 -9.26
C GLU A 103 -7.35 -5.14 -8.91
N ALA A 104 -7.28 -4.77 -7.63
CA ALA A 104 -7.14 -3.36 -7.26
C ALA A 104 -5.75 -2.77 -7.59
N MET A 105 -4.71 -3.62 -7.64
CA MET A 105 -3.32 -3.19 -7.82
C MET A 105 -2.83 -3.16 -9.27
N THR A 106 -3.54 -3.81 -10.20
CA THR A 106 -3.21 -3.81 -11.64
C THR A 106 -3.58 -2.50 -12.36
N ARG A 107 -4.29 -1.58 -11.69
CA ARG A 107 -4.73 -0.29 -12.25
C ARG A 107 -3.72 0.85 -12.11
N VAL A 108 -2.50 0.58 -11.62
CA VAL A 108 -1.43 1.57 -11.60
C VAL A 108 -0.73 1.59 -12.95
N SER A 109 -1.08 2.55 -13.81
CA SER A 109 -0.36 2.75 -15.07
C SER A 109 1.00 3.39 -14.76
N TRP A 110 2.04 2.58 -14.69
CA TRP A 110 3.42 3.06 -14.68
C TRP A 110 3.75 3.59 -16.07
N ARG A 111 3.70 4.91 -16.25
CA ARG A 111 4.15 5.52 -17.51
C ARG A 111 5.67 5.41 -17.56
N ARG A 112 6.17 4.81 -18.64
CA ARG A 112 7.60 4.75 -18.98
C ARG A 112 8.12 6.11 -19.42
#